data_AF-A0A7K4BAN4-F1
#
_entry.id   AF-A0A7K4BAN4-F1
#
_cell.length_a   1.000
_cell.length_b   1.000
_cell.length_c   1.000
_cell.angle_alpha   90.00
_cell.angle_beta   90.00
_cell.angle_gamma   90.00
#
_symmetry.space_group_name_H-M   'P 1'
#
loop_
_entity.id
_entity.type
_entity.pdbx_description
1 polymer ?
#
loop_
_entity_poly.entity_id
_entity_poly.type
_entity_poly.pdbx_seq_one_letter_code
_entity_poly.pdbx_strand_id
1 'polypeptide(L)' 'MKKNNVDLWTTVEDAYVYCFPLVLMDATMMQHTNTVEPRSEYAPVNEFLHDNQLKNADWKNVVSPNVDMLYSQAFLDLK' A
#
# COMPACT_ATOMS: atom_id res chain seq x y z
N MET A 1 -10.74 -17.14 41.28
CA MET A 1 -11.02 -16.71 39.90
C MET A 1 -9.74 -16.81 39.09
N LYS A 2 -9.65 -17.79 38.17
CA LYS A 2 -8.50 -17.93 37.27
C LYS A 2 -8.63 -16.82 36.21
N LYS A 3 -7.71 -15.86 36.18
CA LYS A 3 -7.61 -14.91 35.08
C LYS A 3 -7.32 -15.71 33.80
N ASN A 4 -8.10 -15.47 32.76
CA ASN A 4 -7.84 -16.00 31.42
C ASN A 4 -6.50 -15.44 30.95
N ASN A 5 -5.42 -16.21 31.14
CA ASN A 5 -4.14 -15.98 30.48
C ASN A 5 -4.34 -16.37 29.01
N VAL A 6 -4.85 -15.43 28.21
CA VAL A 6 -4.64 -15.51 26.76
C VAL A 6 -3.13 -15.52 26.57
N ASP A 7 -2.62 -16.50 25.84
CA ASP A 7 -1.19 -16.61 25.59
C ASP A 7 -0.70 -15.31 24.92
N LEU A 8 0.30 -14.69 25.55
CA LEU A 8 0.85 -13.41 25.10
C LEU A 8 1.32 -13.52 23.64
N TRP A 9 1.90 -14.66 23.28
CA TRP A 9 2.40 -14.90 21.93
C TRP A 9 1.27 -15.03 20.91
N THR A 10 0.18 -15.74 21.23
CA THR A 10 -1.03 -15.75 20.39
C THR A 10 -1.58 -14.34 20.19
N THR A 11 -1.64 -13.53 21.26
CA THR A 11 -2.15 -12.15 21.16
C THR A 11 -1.28 -11.28 20.25
N VAL A 12 0.05 -11.43 20.34
CA VAL A 12 1.01 -10.70 19.49
C VAL A 12 0.90 -11.16 18.03
N GLU A 13 0.75 -12.47 17.79
CA GLU A 13 0.55 -13.04 16.46
C GLU A 13 -0.73 -12.49 15.80
N ASP A 14 -1.86 -12.54 16.52
CA ASP A 14 -3.14 -12.03 16.04
C ASP A 14 -3.05 -10.53 15.73
N ALA A 15 -2.41 -9.75 16.61
CA ALA A 15 -2.20 -8.32 16.39
C ALA A 15 -1.30 -8.04 15.18
N TYR A 16 -0.25 -8.84 14.97
CA TYR A 16 0.63 -8.70 13.82
C TYR A 16 -0.12 -8.95 12.51
N VAL A 17 -0.87 -10.07 12.42
CA VAL A 17 -1.65 -10.43 11.23
C VAL A 17 -2.72 -9.37 10.94
N TYR A 18 -3.40 -8.88 11.99
CA TYR A 18 -4.41 -7.83 11.87
C TYR A 18 -3.82 -6.50 11.36
N CYS A 19 -2.67 -6.08 11.91
CA CYS A 19 -2.05 -4.81 11.56
C CYS A 19 -1.24 -4.86 10.25
N PHE A 20 -0.86 -6.05 9.77
CA PHE A 20 0.01 -6.20 8.60
C PHE A 20 -0.51 -5.46 7.35
N PRO A 21 -1.81 -5.52 6.99
CA PRO A 21 -2.34 -4.73 5.86
C PRO A 21 -2.22 -3.21 6.06
N LEU A 22 -2.34 -2.72 7.30
CA LEU A 22 -2.22 -1.29 7.61
C LEU A 22 -0.77 -0.82 7.43
N VAL A 23 0.20 -1.61 7.91
CA VAL A 23 1.63 -1.35 7.72
C VAL A 23 2.01 -1.40 6.24
N LEU A 24 1.48 -2.39 5.50
CA LEU A 24 1.72 -2.50 4.07
C LEU A 24 1.13 -1.33 3.28
N MET A 25 -0.07 -0.87 3.65
CA MET A 25 -0.70 0.30 3.03
C MET A 25 0.11 1.57 3.28
N ASP A 26 0.59 1.78 4.51
CA ASP A 26 1.44 2.93 4.86
C ASP A 26 2.75 2.92 4.06
N ALA A 27 3.44 1.78 3.99
CA ALA A 27 4.65 1.63 3.17
C ALA A 27 4.39 1.90 1.67
N THR A 28 3.25 1.42 1.16
CA THR A 28 2.83 1.66 -0.22
C THR A 28 2.58 3.14 -0.48
N MET A 29 1.88 3.83 0.42
CA MET A 29 1.61 5.26 0.35
C MET A 29 2.90 6.07 0.39
N MET A 30 3.78 5.78 1.36
CA MET A 30 5.08 6.46 1.47
C MET A 30 5.89 6.31 0.19
N GLN A 31 5.94 5.10 -0.39
CA GLN A 31 6.65 4.90 -1.65
C GLN A 31 6.02 5.69 -2.79
N HIS A 32 4.69 5.62 -2.98
CA HIS A 32 3.98 6.27 -4.09
C HIS A 32 3.99 7.81 -4.01
N THR A 33 4.03 8.36 -2.79
CA THR A 33 3.95 9.81 -2.57
C THR A 33 5.31 10.48 -2.38
N ASN A 34 6.41 9.72 -2.40
CA ASN A 34 7.78 10.24 -2.30
C ASN A 34 8.27 10.86 -3.63
N THR A 35 7.60 11.93 -4.04
CA THR A 35 7.93 12.77 -5.19
C THR A 35 7.39 14.18 -4.95
N VAL A 36 7.98 15.19 -5.60
CA VAL A 36 7.51 16.58 -5.51
C VAL A 36 6.45 16.87 -6.57
N GLU A 37 6.53 16.21 -7.72
CA GLU A 37 5.62 16.38 -8.86
C GLU A 37 5.13 15.01 -9.35
N PRO A 38 3.93 14.92 -9.97
CA PRO A 38 3.44 13.69 -10.59
C PRO A 38 4.38 13.16 -11.69
N ARG A 39 4.63 11.86 -11.65
CA ARG A 39 5.36 11.07 -12.66
C ARG A 39 4.64 9.73 -12.86
N SER A 40 5.09 8.92 -13.83
CA SER A 40 4.35 7.72 -14.28
C SER A 40 3.88 6.77 -13.18
N GLU A 41 4.54 6.72 -12.02
CA GLU A 41 4.20 5.78 -10.93
C GLU A 41 4.12 6.44 -9.54
N TYR A 42 4.32 7.75 -9.46
CA TYR A 42 4.38 8.47 -8.19
C TYR A 42 3.68 9.82 -8.32
N ALA A 43 2.93 10.23 -7.31
CA ALA A 43 2.36 11.57 -7.23
C ALA A 43 2.26 12.03 -5.78
N PRO A 44 2.37 13.34 -5.50
CA PRO A 44 2.08 13.88 -4.18
C PRO A 44 0.67 13.49 -3.71
N VAL A 45 0.45 13.54 -2.39
CA VAL A 45 -0.89 13.37 -1.82
C VAL A 45 -1.83 14.43 -2.41
N ASN A 46 -3.06 14.04 -2.74
CA ASN A 46 -4.10 14.84 -3.41
C ASN A 46 -3.86 15.17 -4.88
N GLU A 47 -2.92 14.49 -5.54
CA GLU A 47 -2.68 14.63 -6.98
C GLU A 47 -2.78 13.28 -7.70
N PHE A 48 -3.34 13.30 -8.91
CA PHE A 48 -3.41 12.12 -9.75
C PHE A 48 -2.10 11.91 -10.50
N LEU A 49 -1.62 10.67 -10.52
CA LEU A 49 -0.72 10.20 -11.56
C LEU A 49 -1.52 9.53 -12.68
N HIS A 50 -0.99 9.61 -13.90
CA HIS A 50 -1.50 8.93 -15.08
C HIS A 50 -0.40 8.05 -15.66
N ASP A 51 -0.55 6.74 -15.49
CA ASP A 51 0.40 5.77 -16.02
C ASP A 51 -0.07 5.29 -17.39
N ASN A 52 0.59 5.80 -18.41
CA ASN A 52 0.22 5.56 -19.81
C ASN A 52 0.98 4.36 -20.42
N GLN A 53 1.55 3.49 -19.58
CA GLN A 53 2.26 2.28 -20.01
C GLN A 53 1.68 1.02 -19.38
N LEU A 54 1.49 -0.02 -20.19
CA LEU A 54 1.12 -1.35 -19.71
C LEU A 54 2.30 -1.99 -18.97
N LYS A 55 2.01 -2.73 -17.90
CA LYS A 55 3.04 -3.41 -17.11
C LYS A 55 3.57 -4.65 -17.82
N ASN A 56 4.87 -4.88 -17.71
CA ASN A 56 5.56 -6.04 -18.26
C ASN A 56 6.20 -6.87 -17.13
N ALA A 57 6.88 -7.95 -17.50
CA ALA A 57 7.49 -8.87 -16.53
C ALA A 57 8.59 -8.26 -15.65
N ASP A 58 9.19 -7.14 -16.07
CA ASP A 58 10.26 -6.45 -15.34
C ASP A 58 9.71 -5.56 -14.23
N TRP A 59 8.41 -5.23 -14.27
CA TRP A 59 7.77 -4.40 -13.26
C TRP A 59 7.49 -5.18 -11.97
N LYS A 60 7.92 -4.63 -10.82
CA LYS A 60 7.90 -5.32 -9.51
C LYS A 60 7.33 -4.49 -8.36
N ASN A 61 6.70 -3.33 -8.62
CA ASN A 61 6.28 -2.45 -7.52
C ASN A 61 5.10 -3.03 -6.73
N VAL A 62 4.11 -3.64 -7.40
CA VAL A 62 3.05 -4.41 -6.74
C VAL A 62 2.88 -5.79 -7.37
N VAL A 63 2.24 -6.71 -6.66
CA VAL A 63 2.05 -8.09 -7.12
C VAL A 63 0.91 -8.13 -8.13
N SER A 64 1.11 -8.87 -9.22
CA SER A 64 0.09 -9.16 -10.25
C SER A 64 -0.62 -7.91 -10.79
N PRO A 65 0.10 -6.97 -11.45
CA PRO A 65 -0.55 -5.84 -12.09
C PRO A 65 -1.50 -6.31 -13.19
N ASN A 66 -2.52 -5.51 -13.48
CA ASN A 66 -3.26 -5.72 -14.70
C ASN A 66 -2.41 -5.29 -15.92
N VAL A 67 -2.41 -6.12 -16.98
CA VAL A 67 -1.59 -5.93 -18.18
C VAL A 67 -2.41 -5.46 -19.40
N ASP A 68 -3.72 -5.26 -19.23
CA ASP A 68 -4.64 -4.78 -20.28
C ASP A 68 -5.26 -3.42 -19.96
N MET A 69 -4.86 -2.79 -18.86
CA MET A 69 -5.44 -1.55 -18.33
C MET A 69 -4.35 -0.51 -18.04
N LEU A 70 -4.64 0.75 -18.40
CA LEU A 70 -3.88 1.91 -17.96
C LEU A 70 -4.46 2.44 -16.65
N TYR A 71 -3.59 2.93 -15.76
CA TYR A 71 -3.98 3.36 -14.42
C TYR A 71 -3.96 4.88 -14.27
N SER A 72 -4.94 5.40 -13.54
CA SER A 72 -4.91 6.75 -12.98
C SER A 72 -5.28 6.65 -11.51
N GLN A 73 -4.40 7.10 -10.62
CA GLN A 73 -4.52 6.86 -9.18
C GLN A 73 -4.00 8.03 -8.35
N ALA A 74 -4.49 8.15 -7.13
CA ALA A 74 -4.08 9.15 -6.16
C ALA A 74 -4.23 8.60 -4.73
N PHE A 75 -3.35 9.03 -3.82
CA PHE A 75 -3.61 8.97 -2.39
C PHE A 75 -4.27 10.28 -1.97
N LEU A 76 -5.39 10.21 -1.23
CA LEU A 76 -6.16 11.38 -0.83
C LEU A 76 -6.06 11.59 0.68
N ASP A 77 -5.80 12.82 1.09
CA ASP A 77 -6.01 13.29 2.46
C ASP A 77 -7.43 13.86 2.57
N LEU A 78 -8.24 13.23 3.42
CA LEU A 78 -9.66 13.54 3.61
C LEU A 78 -9.96 14.21 4.96
N LYS A 79 -8.93 14.63 5.70
CA LYS A 79 -9.08 15.28 7.01
C LYS A 79 -9.91 16.55 6.96
#